data_AF-Q0JBA3-F1
#
_entry.id   AF-Q0JBA3-F1
#
_cell.length_a   1.000
_cell.length_b   1.000
_cell.length_c   1.000
_cell.angle_alpha   90.00
_cell.angle_beta   90.00
_cell.angle_gamma   90.00
#
_symmetry.space_group_name_H-M   'P 1'
#
loop_
_entity.id
_entity.type
_entity.pdbx_description
1 polymer ?
#
loop_
_entity_poly.entity_id
_entity_poly.type
_entity_poly.pdbx_seq_one_letter_code
_entity_poly.pdbx_strand_id
1 'polypeptide(L)'
;MQKVRLKWVKNRGLDHIIARTTSIRASCLLLDHLARLPSSSPVPARSLARLQKPLGLTVPVLRFLRRHPTLFAETLHPRFPTLPSFSLTPASDILLGRLARASALDSHLRLARLLLLTRSKSLPLASVLPLRFDLGLPYNFAAAFPVAHPDLFAVSNNHISLSATASGLPEGIAISSLQRRHAEAIEGARWFGGTRFGCSGEELGLPHKFTRLFTRYPGVFYLSLKCKTTTVVLREGYERGKLVEQHPLAAVRDKVFYVMRTGVLFRGKGLSKLVLDEDGDEEVVMDGDEEFHGEGMDEDADVECFGMDIGGYEDNTDDEDNERDMYD
;
A
#
# COMPACT_ATOMS: atom_id res chain seq x y z
N MET A 1 -12.82 29.36 -1.21
CA MET A 1 -11.62 28.49 -1.07
C MET A 1 -10.72 28.69 -2.27
N GLN A 2 -9.45 29.07 -2.08
CA GLN A 2 -8.53 29.36 -3.18
C GLN A 2 -8.05 28.03 -3.81
N LYS A 3 -8.43 27.76 -5.07
CA LYS A 3 -7.95 26.59 -5.83
C LYS A 3 -6.46 26.75 -6.11
N VAL A 4 -5.61 26.08 -5.33
CA VAL A 4 -4.17 26.06 -5.57
C VAL A 4 -3.89 25.12 -6.75
N ARG A 5 -3.40 25.67 -7.86
CA ARG A 5 -2.94 24.89 -9.02
C ARG A 5 -1.60 24.26 -8.70
N LEU A 6 -1.61 22.97 -8.40
CA LEU A 6 -0.39 22.16 -8.36
C LEU A 6 0.13 21.98 -9.78
N LYS A 7 1.38 22.37 -10.05
CA LYS A 7 2.06 22.03 -11.32
C LYS A 7 2.36 20.54 -11.30
N TRP A 8 1.40 19.74 -11.77
CA TRP A 8 1.53 18.29 -11.80
C TRP A 8 2.57 17.89 -12.84
N VAL A 9 3.68 17.31 -12.39
CA VAL A 9 4.74 16.79 -13.26
C VAL A 9 4.64 15.27 -13.24
N LYS A 10 4.10 14.69 -14.32
CA LYS A 10 3.95 13.25 -14.49
C LYS A 10 5.31 12.56 -14.39
N ASN A 11 5.42 11.55 -13.52
CA ASN A 11 6.61 10.71 -13.42
C ASN A 11 6.23 9.27 -13.73
N ARG A 12 6.58 8.80 -14.94
CA ARG A 12 6.24 7.44 -15.41
C ARG A 12 6.79 6.35 -14.48
N GLY A 13 8.01 6.51 -13.97
CA GLY A 13 8.63 5.54 -13.07
C GLY A 13 7.88 5.41 -11.75
N LEU A 14 7.58 6.53 -11.10
CA LEU A 14 6.82 6.53 -9.83
C LEU A 14 5.37 6.06 -10.04
N ASP A 15 4.73 6.43 -11.14
CA ASP A 15 3.39 5.92 -11.48
C ASP A 15 3.40 4.40 -11.67
N HIS A 16 4.45 3.85 -12.29
CA HIS A 16 4.59 2.41 -12.48
C HIS A 16 4.80 1.67 -11.15
N ILE A 17 5.59 2.26 -10.24
CA ILE A 17 5.74 1.76 -8.85
C ILE A 17 4.42 1.79 -8.11
N ILE A 18 3.64 2.86 -8.22
CA ILE A 18 2.34 3.00 -7.54
C ILE A 18 1.38 1.94 -8.06
N ALA A 19 1.26 1.76 -9.37
CA ALA A 19 0.43 0.72 -9.96
C ALA A 19 0.84 -0.69 -9.48
N ARG A 20 2.15 -1.00 -9.53
CA ARG A 20 2.72 -2.24 -9.01
C ARG A 20 2.38 -2.45 -7.54
N THR A 21 2.59 -1.44 -6.70
CA THR A 21 2.36 -1.50 -5.25
C THR A 21 0.88 -1.70 -4.95
N THR A 22 -0.01 -1.05 -5.68
CA THR A 22 -1.47 -1.25 -5.56
C THR A 22 -1.86 -2.69 -5.87
N SER A 23 -1.33 -3.29 -6.94
CA SER A 23 -1.57 -4.69 -7.27
C SER A 23 -1.05 -5.64 -6.19
N ILE A 24 0.15 -5.41 -5.66
CA ILE A 24 0.72 -6.19 -4.54
C ILE A 24 -0.16 -6.06 -3.30
N ARG A 25 -0.55 -4.83 -2.94
CA ARG A 25 -1.43 -4.54 -1.80
C ARG A 25 -2.75 -5.26 -1.92
N ALA A 26 -3.39 -5.19 -3.09
CA ALA A 26 -4.64 -5.89 -3.35
C ALA A 26 -4.49 -7.40 -3.17
N SER A 27 -3.43 -7.98 -3.76
CA SER A 27 -3.14 -9.42 -3.62
C SER A 27 -2.92 -9.82 -2.17
N CYS A 28 -2.00 -9.18 -1.45
CA CYS A 28 -1.71 -9.53 -0.06
C CYS A 28 -2.94 -9.41 0.86
N LEU A 29 -3.78 -8.38 0.67
CA LEU A 29 -5.00 -8.22 1.46
C LEU A 29 -6.05 -9.28 1.14
N LEU A 30 -6.17 -9.69 -0.12
CA LEU A 30 -7.03 -10.81 -0.53
C LEU A 30 -6.52 -12.14 0.02
N LEU A 31 -5.21 -12.40 -0.06
CA LEU A 31 -4.58 -13.60 0.51
C LEU A 31 -4.82 -13.68 2.03
N ASP A 32 -4.57 -12.59 2.75
CA ASP A 32 -4.81 -12.49 4.19
C ASP A 32 -6.31 -12.64 4.54
N HIS A 33 -7.21 -12.16 3.68
CA HIS A 33 -8.65 -12.38 3.86
C HIS A 33 -9.03 -13.86 3.67
N LEU A 34 -8.55 -14.51 2.62
CA LEU A 34 -8.82 -15.92 2.34
C LEU A 34 -8.22 -16.84 3.40
N ALA A 35 -7.01 -16.54 3.89
CA ALA A 35 -6.32 -17.33 4.92
C ALA A 35 -7.06 -17.39 6.25
N ARG A 36 -7.91 -16.38 6.54
CA ARG A 36 -8.73 -16.35 7.77
C ARG A 36 -10.03 -17.13 7.63
N LEU A 37 -10.43 -17.49 6.42
CA LEU A 37 -11.65 -18.25 6.20
C LEU A 37 -11.35 -19.75 6.39
N PRO A 38 -12.28 -20.53 6.95
CA PRO A 38 -12.09 -21.97 7.07
C PRO A 38 -11.88 -22.60 5.68
N SER A 39 -10.87 -23.46 5.54
CA SER A 39 -10.54 -24.12 4.25
C SER A 39 -11.68 -24.97 3.69
N SER A 40 -12.66 -25.34 4.52
CA SER A 40 -13.85 -26.10 4.13
C SER A 40 -14.95 -25.25 3.48
N SER A 41 -14.90 -23.92 3.61
CA SER A 41 -15.93 -23.01 3.11
C SER A 41 -15.56 -22.48 1.73
N PRO A 42 -16.38 -22.73 0.69
CA PRO A 42 -16.13 -22.14 -0.62
C PRO A 42 -16.30 -20.62 -0.54
N VAL A 43 -15.34 -19.86 -1.09
CA VAL A 43 -15.40 -18.40 -1.11
C VAL A 43 -15.86 -17.92 -2.47
N PRO A 44 -17.17 -17.63 -2.66
CA PRO A 44 -17.69 -17.25 -3.97
C PRO A 44 -17.18 -15.88 -4.41
N ALA A 45 -16.91 -15.70 -5.70
CA ALA A 45 -16.44 -14.42 -6.25
C ALA A 45 -17.31 -13.21 -5.87
N ARG A 46 -18.63 -13.42 -5.72
CA ARG A 46 -19.60 -12.39 -5.34
C ARG A 46 -19.34 -11.81 -3.94
N SER A 47 -18.85 -12.61 -2.99
CA SER A 47 -18.54 -12.11 -1.64
C SER A 47 -17.33 -11.17 -1.65
N LEU A 48 -16.37 -11.43 -2.54
CA LEU A 48 -15.14 -10.65 -2.72
C LEU A 48 -15.36 -9.36 -3.50
N ALA A 49 -16.42 -9.25 -4.30
CA ALA A 49 -16.70 -8.07 -5.14
C ALA A 49 -16.75 -6.74 -4.35
N ARG A 50 -17.22 -6.78 -3.09
CA ARG A 50 -17.29 -5.60 -2.20
C ARG A 50 -15.91 -5.03 -1.84
N LEU A 51 -14.85 -5.82 -1.99
CA LEU A 51 -13.48 -5.41 -1.66
C LEU A 51 -12.83 -4.56 -2.76
N GLN A 52 -13.47 -4.38 -3.92
CA GLN A 52 -12.87 -3.64 -5.05
C GLN A 52 -12.38 -2.23 -4.66
N LYS A 53 -13.26 -1.43 -4.03
CA LYS A 53 -12.92 -0.06 -3.61
C LYS A 53 -11.87 -0.04 -2.49
N PRO A 54 -12.02 -0.80 -1.38
CA PRO A 54 -10.99 -0.89 -0.34
C PRO A 54 -9.60 -1.31 -0.82
N LEU A 55 -9.54 -2.15 -1.86
CA LEU A 55 -8.28 -2.63 -2.44
C LEU A 55 -7.67 -1.65 -3.47
N GLY A 56 -8.36 -0.57 -3.82
CA GLY A 56 -7.90 0.38 -4.85
C GLY A 56 -7.90 -0.21 -6.26
N LEU A 57 -8.73 -1.24 -6.52
CA LEU A 57 -8.78 -1.91 -7.81
C LEU A 57 -9.66 -1.15 -8.81
N THR A 58 -9.09 -0.85 -9.98
CA THR A 58 -9.83 -0.25 -11.10
C THR A 58 -10.66 -1.28 -11.88
N VAL A 59 -10.31 -2.56 -11.76
CA VAL A 59 -11.00 -3.69 -12.39
C VAL A 59 -11.85 -4.47 -11.38
N PRO A 60 -12.89 -5.20 -11.82
CA PRO A 60 -13.65 -6.08 -10.94
C PRO A 60 -12.75 -7.11 -10.26
N VAL A 61 -13.00 -7.40 -8.98
CA VAL A 61 -12.18 -8.35 -8.19
C VAL A 61 -12.09 -9.72 -8.88
N LEU A 62 -13.18 -10.21 -9.48
CA LEU A 62 -13.16 -11.46 -10.25
C LEU A 62 -12.14 -11.43 -11.40
N ARG A 63 -12.08 -10.33 -12.16
CA ARG A 63 -11.10 -10.17 -13.25
C ARG A 63 -9.68 -10.16 -12.71
N PHE A 64 -9.46 -9.49 -11.57
CA PHE A 64 -8.17 -9.46 -10.90
C PHE A 64 -7.71 -10.84 -10.44
N LEU A 65 -8.58 -11.62 -9.79
CA LEU A 65 -8.27 -12.97 -9.32
C LEU A 65 -7.88 -13.90 -10.48
N ARG A 66 -8.65 -13.87 -11.57
CA ARG A 66 -8.40 -14.67 -12.77
C ARG A 66 -7.09 -14.34 -13.48
N ARG A 67 -6.61 -13.10 -13.35
CA ARG A 67 -5.32 -12.66 -13.90
C ARG A 67 -4.13 -13.25 -13.12
N HIS A 68 -4.34 -13.71 -11.89
CA HIS A 68 -3.29 -14.19 -11.01
C HIS A 68 -3.60 -15.62 -10.47
N PRO A 69 -3.70 -16.63 -11.35
CA PRO A 69 -4.05 -18.00 -10.97
C PRO A 69 -3.01 -18.68 -10.07
N THR A 70 -1.81 -18.10 -9.97
CA THR A 70 -0.74 -18.58 -9.10
C THR A 70 -0.94 -18.24 -7.65
N LEU A 71 -1.67 -17.18 -7.38
CA LEU A 71 -2.03 -16.79 -6.02
C LEU A 71 -3.41 -17.31 -5.63
N PHE A 72 -4.33 -17.35 -6.59
CA PHE A 72 -5.73 -17.67 -6.37
C PHE A 72 -6.15 -18.89 -7.20
N ALA A 73 -6.50 -19.98 -6.52
CA ALA A 73 -7.05 -21.15 -7.17
C ALA A 73 -8.55 -20.95 -7.43
N GLU A 74 -8.97 -21.00 -8.69
CA GLU A 74 -10.39 -20.98 -9.06
C GLU A 74 -10.95 -22.41 -9.01
N THR A 75 -12.01 -22.59 -8.23
CA THR A 75 -12.78 -23.85 -8.13
C THR A 75 -14.26 -23.55 -8.35
N LEU A 76 -15.03 -24.55 -8.79
CA LEU A 76 -16.48 -24.41 -8.92
C LEU A 76 -17.14 -24.58 -7.55
N HIS A 77 -18.18 -23.80 -7.27
CA HIS A 77 -18.88 -23.92 -5.98
C HIS A 77 -19.59 -25.29 -5.87
N PRO A 78 -19.42 -26.04 -4.77
CA PRO A 78 -19.92 -27.42 -4.63
C PRO A 78 -21.43 -27.58 -4.86
N ARG A 79 -22.22 -26.56 -4.50
CA ARG A 79 -23.69 -26.55 -4.65
C ARG A 79 -24.18 -25.83 -5.91
N PHE A 80 -23.34 -25.00 -6.52
CA PHE A 80 -23.73 -24.10 -7.61
C PHE A 80 -22.59 -24.05 -8.64
N PRO A 81 -22.46 -25.03 -9.54
CA PRO A 81 -21.30 -25.15 -10.43
C PRO A 81 -21.04 -23.93 -11.34
N THR A 82 -22.06 -23.09 -11.55
CA THR A 82 -21.95 -21.84 -12.32
C THR A 82 -21.28 -20.70 -11.53
N LEU A 83 -21.09 -20.86 -10.22
CA LEU A 83 -20.53 -19.83 -9.34
C LEU A 83 -19.04 -20.11 -9.07
N PRO A 84 -18.11 -19.27 -9.58
CA PRO A 84 -16.69 -19.43 -9.30
C PRO A 84 -16.40 -19.12 -7.83
N SER A 85 -15.59 -19.97 -7.22
CA SER A 85 -15.11 -19.88 -5.85
C SER A 85 -13.58 -19.83 -5.86
N PHE A 86 -12.99 -19.14 -4.89
CA PHE A 86 -11.55 -18.93 -4.84
C PHE A 86 -10.95 -19.42 -3.53
N SER A 87 -9.78 -20.05 -3.62
CA SER A 87 -8.99 -20.45 -2.46
C SER A 87 -7.52 -20.07 -2.65
N LEU A 88 -6.73 -20.23 -1.59
CA LEU A 88 -5.29 -20.08 -1.67
C LEU A 88 -4.68 -21.24 -2.47
N THR A 89 -3.60 -20.94 -3.19
CA THR A 89 -2.71 -21.95 -3.77
C THR A 89 -1.64 -22.34 -2.74
N PRO A 90 -0.97 -23.50 -2.90
CA PRO A 90 0.16 -23.87 -2.04
C PRO A 90 1.29 -22.83 -2.05
N ALA A 91 1.51 -22.18 -3.20
CA ALA A 91 2.46 -21.06 -3.34
C ALA A 91 2.07 -19.87 -2.45
N SER A 92 0.77 -19.53 -2.40
CA SER A 92 0.26 -18.45 -1.56
C SER A 92 0.46 -18.70 -0.08
N ASP A 93 0.30 -19.93 0.39
CA ASP A 93 0.51 -20.27 1.81
C ASP A 93 1.97 -20.05 2.23
N ILE A 94 2.92 -20.46 1.38
CA ILE A 94 4.35 -20.23 1.65
C ILE A 94 4.67 -18.73 1.64
N LEU A 95 4.15 -17.98 0.66
CA LEU A 95 4.33 -16.53 0.58
C LEU A 95 3.74 -15.79 1.79
N LEU A 96 2.55 -16.21 2.25
CA LEU A 96 1.94 -15.67 3.47
C LEU A 96 2.80 -15.94 4.70
N GLY A 97 3.35 -17.15 4.82
CA GLY A 97 4.30 -17.49 5.90
C GLY A 97 5.56 -16.62 5.85
N ARG A 98 6.14 -16.39 4.67
CA ARG A 98 7.29 -15.48 4.49
C ARG A 98 6.93 -14.03 4.86
N LEU A 99 5.78 -13.54 4.43
CA LEU A 99 5.28 -12.20 4.77
C LEU A 99 5.09 -12.05 6.28
N ALA A 100 4.46 -13.04 6.93
CA ALA A 100 4.23 -13.02 8.38
C ALA A 100 5.56 -13.01 9.16
N ARG A 101 6.53 -13.85 8.77
CA ARG A 101 7.87 -13.87 9.39
C ARG A 101 8.59 -12.53 9.21
N ALA A 102 8.68 -12.02 7.99
CA ALA A 102 9.33 -10.74 7.71
C ALA A 102 8.63 -9.56 8.40
N SER A 103 7.32 -9.65 8.59
CA SER A 103 6.52 -8.65 9.29
C SER A 103 6.76 -8.67 10.80
N ALA A 104 6.85 -9.85 11.41
CA ALA A 104 6.93 -10.03 12.86
C ALA A 104 8.23 -9.49 13.47
N LEU A 105 9.32 -9.43 12.70
CA LEU A 105 10.63 -8.99 13.17
C LEU A 105 10.60 -7.59 13.83
N ASP A 106 9.88 -6.65 13.23
CA ASP A 106 9.94 -5.24 13.61
C ASP A 106 8.60 -4.50 13.44
N SER A 107 7.47 -5.20 13.23
CA SER A 107 6.14 -4.56 13.10
C SER A 107 5.76 -3.71 14.30
N HIS A 108 6.12 -4.16 15.50
CA HIS A 108 5.89 -3.43 16.73
C HIS A 108 6.72 -2.13 16.75
N LEU A 109 8.00 -2.19 16.36
CA LEU A 109 8.87 -1.01 16.24
C LEU A 109 8.37 0.00 15.20
N ARG A 110 7.85 -0.46 14.06
CA ARG A 110 7.25 0.43 13.05
C ARG A 110 6.01 1.15 13.57
N LEU A 111 5.15 0.47 14.33
CA LEU A 111 4.02 1.13 15.00
C LEU A 111 4.50 2.12 16.07
N ALA A 112 5.51 1.74 16.86
CA ALA A 112 6.07 2.63 17.87
C ALA A 112 6.67 3.90 17.25
N ARG A 113 7.40 3.78 16.13
CA ARG A 113 7.88 4.93 15.37
C ARG A 113 6.74 5.84 14.94
N LEU A 114 5.66 5.27 14.39
CA LEU A 114 4.50 6.07 13.98
C LEU A 114 3.90 6.83 15.18
N LEU A 115 3.78 6.19 16.33
CA LEU A 115 3.25 6.83 17.53
C LEU A 115 4.22 7.87 18.09
N LEU A 116 5.53 7.65 18.06
CA LEU A 116 6.53 8.63 18.47
C LEU A 116 6.50 9.91 17.62
N LEU A 117 6.07 9.81 16.35
CA LEU A 117 5.87 10.96 15.49
C LEU A 117 4.62 11.78 15.87
N THR A 118 3.79 11.32 16.81
CA THR A 118 2.63 12.06 17.29
C THR A 118 2.91 12.74 18.63
N ARG A 119 2.41 13.97 18.78
CA ARG A 119 2.51 14.72 20.04
C ARG A 119 1.97 13.96 21.25
N SER A 120 0.85 13.27 21.07
CA SER A 120 0.17 12.54 22.14
C SER A 120 0.69 11.11 22.32
N LYS A 121 1.63 10.66 21.47
CA LYS A 121 2.08 9.26 21.37
C LYS A 121 0.93 8.26 21.26
N SER A 122 -0.21 8.71 20.72
CA SER A 122 -1.48 7.98 20.65
C SER A 122 -2.19 8.29 19.34
N LEU A 123 -2.83 7.28 18.74
CA LEU A 123 -3.64 7.42 17.54
C LEU A 123 -4.93 6.60 17.64
N PRO A 124 -6.05 7.09 17.06
CA PRO A 124 -7.25 6.30 16.94
C PRO A 124 -7.02 5.11 16.00
N LEU A 125 -7.53 3.95 16.36
CA LEU A 125 -7.41 2.72 15.56
C LEU A 125 -7.93 2.90 14.13
N ALA A 126 -8.98 3.70 13.95
CA ALA A 126 -9.53 4.05 12.63
C ALA A 126 -8.50 4.72 11.70
N SER A 127 -7.52 5.45 12.24
CA SER A 127 -6.45 6.07 11.46
C SER A 127 -5.28 5.12 11.19
N VAL A 128 -5.04 4.16 12.08
CA VAL A 128 -3.94 3.17 11.95
C VAL A 128 -4.34 2.02 11.02
N LEU A 129 -5.61 1.60 11.02
CA LEU A 129 -6.11 0.48 10.22
C LEU A 129 -5.83 0.62 8.70
N PRO A 130 -6.02 1.79 8.05
CA PRO A 130 -5.64 1.98 6.65
C PRO A 130 -4.14 1.82 6.38
N LEU A 131 -3.29 2.13 7.37
CA LEU A 131 -1.83 2.03 7.30
C LEU A 131 -1.32 0.62 7.62
N ARG A 132 -2.20 -0.29 8.04
CA ARG A 132 -1.85 -1.66 8.44
C ARG A 132 -1.02 -2.40 7.40
N PHE A 133 -1.41 -2.27 6.12
CA PHE A 133 -0.63 -2.85 5.04
C PHE A 133 0.74 -2.19 4.96
N ASP A 134 0.80 -0.87 4.84
CA ASP A 134 2.07 -0.15 4.59
C ASP A 134 3.09 -0.38 5.72
N LEU A 135 2.62 -0.43 6.96
CA LEU A 135 3.41 -0.71 8.16
C LEU A 135 3.66 -2.19 8.42
N GLY A 136 3.13 -3.11 7.62
CA GLY A 136 3.24 -4.55 7.85
C GLY A 136 2.77 -4.90 9.27
N LEU A 137 1.53 -4.58 9.61
CA LEU A 137 0.95 -4.90 10.91
C LEU A 137 0.06 -6.14 10.79
N PRO A 138 0.09 -7.05 11.79
CA PRO A 138 -0.81 -8.19 11.82
C PRO A 138 -2.27 -7.72 11.92
N TYR A 139 -3.23 -8.53 11.46
CA TYR A 139 -4.64 -8.13 11.43
C TYR A 139 -5.21 -7.83 12.83
N ASN A 140 -4.70 -8.53 13.84
CA ASN A 140 -5.08 -8.42 15.25
C ASN A 140 -4.10 -7.55 16.08
N PHE A 141 -3.29 -6.69 15.45
CA PHE A 141 -2.25 -5.91 16.15
C PHE A 141 -2.77 -5.18 17.40
N ALA A 142 -3.99 -4.63 17.35
CA ALA A 142 -4.59 -3.90 18.46
C ALA A 142 -4.80 -4.77 19.72
N ALA A 143 -4.99 -6.08 19.56
CA ALA A 143 -5.09 -7.02 20.67
C ALA A 143 -3.75 -7.74 20.94
N ALA A 144 -3.02 -8.10 19.88
CA ALA A 144 -1.79 -8.88 19.98
C ALA A 144 -0.62 -8.09 20.57
N PHE A 145 -0.46 -6.82 20.20
CA PHE A 145 0.70 -6.02 20.63
C PHE A 145 0.67 -5.64 22.11
N PRO A 146 -0.46 -5.25 22.72
CA PRO A 146 -0.50 -5.03 24.16
C PRO A 146 -0.21 -6.30 24.97
N VAL A 147 -0.53 -7.48 24.43
CA VAL A 147 -0.24 -8.77 25.09
C VAL A 147 1.23 -9.16 24.92
N ALA A 148 1.79 -8.99 23.72
CA ALA A 148 3.17 -9.36 23.42
C ALA A 148 4.20 -8.33 23.96
N HIS A 149 3.81 -7.07 24.06
CA HIS A 149 4.65 -5.95 24.48
C HIS A 149 3.87 -5.02 25.44
N PRO A 150 3.51 -5.50 26.65
CA PRO A 150 2.71 -4.74 27.61
C PRO A 150 3.40 -3.45 28.06
N ASP A 151 4.72 -3.43 28.09
CA ASP A 151 5.51 -2.26 28.49
C ASP A 151 5.57 -1.18 27.41
N LEU A 152 5.21 -1.51 26.16
CA LEU A 152 5.29 -0.60 25.03
C LEU A 152 3.92 -0.08 24.61
N PHE A 153 2.89 -0.94 24.52
CA PHE A 153 1.60 -0.56 23.96
C PHE A 153 0.46 -0.67 24.97
N ALA A 154 -0.37 0.35 25.01
CA ALA A 154 -1.66 0.34 25.67
C ALA A 154 -2.76 0.63 24.65
N VAL A 155 -3.94 0.04 24.87
CA VAL A 155 -5.14 0.33 24.08
C VAL A 155 -6.26 0.76 25.01
N SER A 156 -6.78 1.96 24.78
CA SER A 156 -7.88 2.54 25.55
C SER A 156 -8.75 3.40 24.64
N ASN A 157 -10.08 3.39 24.83
CA ASN A 157 -11.03 4.25 24.09
C ASN A 157 -10.84 4.22 22.55
N ASN A 158 -10.62 3.05 21.94
CA ASN A 158 -10.30 2.90 20.50
C ASN A 158 -9.04 3.65 20.03
N HIS A 159 -8.14 3.99 20.94
CA HIS A 159 -6.81 4.50 20.66
C HIS A 159 -5.76 3.47 21.02
N ILE A 160 -4.70 3.43 20.22
CA ILE A 160 -3.45 2.73 20.56
C ILE A 160 -2.41 3.77 20.91
N SER A 161 -1.75 3.60 22.06
CA SER A 161 -0.79 4.55 22.61
C SER A 161 0.49 3.86 23.06
N LEU A 162 1.59 4.61 23.05
CA LEU A 162 2.81 4.19 23.72
C LEU A 162 2.68 4.39 25.23
N SER A 163 3.12 3.40 26.01
CA SER A 163 3.20 3.54 27.46
C SER A 163 4.16 4.66 27.86
N ALA A 164 3.89 5.34 28.97
CA ALA A 164 4.74 6.40 29.49
C ALA A 164 6.13 5.89 29.91
N THR A 165 6.23 4.60 30.26
CA THR A 165 7.45 3.96 30.75
C THR A 165 8.32 3.36 29.67
N ALA A 166 8.03 3.55 28.37
CA ALA A 166 8.57 2.80 27.22
C ALA A 166 10.12 2.71 27.14
N SER A 167 10.71 1.97 28.07
CA SER A 167 12.13 1.82 28.39
C SER A 167 12.79 0.74 27.54
N GLY A 168 12.00 -0.02 26.78
CA GLY A 168 12.47 -1.05 25.86
C GLY A 168 12.63 -0.57 24.40
N LEU A 169 12.47 0.72 24.12
CA LEU A 169 12.67 1.26 22.77
C LEU A 169 14.17 1.43 22.48
N PRO A 170 14.68 0.91 21.35
CA PRO A 170 16.06 1.14 20.94
C PRO A 170 16.38 2.64 20.85
N GLU A 171 17.57 3.02 21.31
CA GLU A 171 18.06 4.37 21.15
C GLU A 171 18.12 4.75 19.65
N GLY A 172 17.65 5.95 19.32
CA GLY A 172 17.63 6.42 17.94
C GLY A 172 16.54 5.82 17.05
N ILE A 173 15.56 5.09 17.60
CA ILE A 173 14.45 4.54 16.80
C ILE A 173 13.66 5.60 16.01
N ALA A 174 13.57 6.82 16.55
CA ALA A 174 12.91 7.97 15.93
C ALA A 174 13.77 8.72 14.90
N ILE A 175 15.02 8.30 14.67
CA ILE A 175 15.92 8.93 13.70
C ILE A 175 15.54 8.44 12.30
N SER A 176 15.06 9.39 11.48
CA SER A 176 14.72 9.10 10.09
C SER A 176 15.96 8.68 9.29
N SER A 177 15.76 7.85 8.26
CA SER A 177 16.84 7.46 7.35
C SER A 177 17.43 8.66 6.61
N LEU A 178 16.65 9.72 6.40
CA LEU A 178 17.14 10.99 5.86
C LEU A 178 18.11 11.68 6.82
N GLN A 179 17.76 11.75 8.10
CA GLN A 179 18.62 12.34 9.13
C GLN A 179 19.93 11.55 9.30
N ARG A 180 19.88 10.22 9.24
CA ARG A 180 21.10 9.38 9.23
C ARG A 180 22.00 9.71 8.04
N ARG A 181 21.45 9.80 6.83
CA ARG A 181 22.21 10.09 5.59
C ARG A 181 22.82 11.49 5.58
N HIS A 182 22.15 12.47 6.17
CA HIS A 182 22.60 13.86 6.19
C HIS A 182 23.21 14.29 7.53
N ALA A 183 23.56 13.36 8.43
CA ALA A 183 24.10 13.69 9.75
C ALA A 183 25.34 14.61 9.66
N GLU A 184 26.27 14.30 8.75
CA GLU A 184 27.47 15.10 8.49
C GLU A 184 27.16 16.48 7.89
N ALA A 185 26.16 16.57 7.02
CA ALA A 185 25.71 17.83 6.42
C ALA A 185 24.97 18.72 7.44
N ILE A 186 24.28 18.12 8.42
CA ILE A 186 23.56 18.83 9.48
C ILE A 186 24.55 19.42 10.49
N GLU A 187 25.61 18.69 10.85
CA GLU A 187 26.65 19.17 11.77
C GLU A 187 27.52 20.29 11.16
N GLY A 188 27.78 20.23 9.84
CA GLY A 188 28.60 21.22 9.13
C GLY A 188 27.87 22.47 8.63
N ALA A 189 26.54 22.50 8.65
CA ALA A 189 25.79 23.59 8.03
C ALA A 189 25.70 24.85 8.91
N ARG A 190 26.69 25.74 8.76
CA ARG A 190 26.55 27.15 9.13
C ARG A 190 25.81 27.87 7.99
N TRP A 191 24.48 27.81 8.03
CA TRP A 191 23.63 28.48 7.04
C TRP A 191 23.87 30.00 7.08
N PHE A 192 24.51 30.53 6.03
CA PHE A 192 24.55 31.97 5.78
C PHE A 192 23.12 32.46 5.53
N GLY A 193 22.66 33.38 6.39
CA GLY A 193 21.34 34.01 6.24
C GLY A 193 20.26 33.44 7.15
N GLY A 194 20.38 33.68 8.46
CA GLY A 194 19.34 34.35 9.24
C GLY A 194 17.91 33.80 9.30
N THR A 195 17.62 32.58 8.87
CA THR A 195 16.33 31.94 9.17
C THR A 195 16.56 30.46 9.43
N ARG A 196 16.59 30.09 10.71
CA ARG A 196 16.42 28.70 11.12
C ARG A 196 15.09 28.24 10.50
N PHE A 197 15.14 27.27 9.59
CA PHE A 197 13.98 26.39 9.43
C PHE A 197 13.85 25.68 10.78
N GLY A 198 13.07 26.30 11.66
CA GLY A 198 12.48 25.57 12.76
C GLY A 198 11.69 24.45 12.08
N CYS A 199 12.24 23.23 12.12
CA CYS A 199 11.43 22.04 12.12
C CYS A 199 10.58 22.09 13.40
N SER A 200 9.64 23.05 13.47
CA SER A 200 8.57 23.01 14.44
C SER A 200 7.71 21.84 14.00
N GLY A 201 7.95 20.70 14.64
CA GLY A 201 7.10 19.54 14.61
C GLY A 201 5.68 19.95 15.00
N GLU A 202 4.86 20.25 14.01
CA GLU A 202 3.45 19.87 14.07
C GLU A 202 3.39 18.35 13.82
N GLU A 203 3.96 17.63 14.78
CA GLU A 203 4.03 16.18 14.88
C GLU A 203 2.63 15.61 15.08
N LEU A 204 2.06 15.18 13.95
CA LEU A 204 0.82 14.42 13.77
C LEU A 204 -0.43 14.91 14.51
N GLY A 205 -0.55 16.22 14.70
CA GLY A 205 -1.84 16.93 14.78
C GLY A 205 -2.13 17.62 13.45
N LEU A 206 -2.25 16.85 12.36
CA LEU A 206 -2.29 17.39 11.01
C LEU A 206 -3.40 18.45 10.87
N PRO A 207 -3.06 19.75 10.70
CA PRO A 207 -4.07 20.79 10.56
C PRO A 207 -4.95 20.50 9.33
N HIS A 208 -6.13 21.12 9.25
CA HIS A 208 -6.96 21.20 8.03
C HIS A 208 -6.20 21.69 6.76
N LYS A 209 -4.93 22.08 6.90
CA LYS A 209 -4.03 22.62 5.89
C LYS A 209 -2.83 21.70 5.58
N PHE A 210 -2.80 20.44 6.03
CA PHE A 210 -1.72 19.48 5.69
C PHE A 210 -1.50 19.34 4.18
N THR A 211 -2.56 19.46 3.39
CA THR A 211 -2.51 19.48 1.92
C THR A 211 -1.67 20.63 1.34
N ARG A 212 -1.42 21.71 2.11
CA ARG A 212 -0.53 22.81 1.72
C ARG A 212 0.95 22.44 1.80
N LEU A 213 1.33 21.34 2.46
CA LEU A 213 2.72 20.87 2.44
C LEU A 213 3.09 20.33 1.05
N PHE A 214 2.16 19.65 0.38
CA PHE A 214 2.36 19.17 -0.98
C PHE A 214 2.53 20.30 -2.00
N THR A 215 1.92 21.47 -1.74
CA THR A 215 2.08 22.65 -2.59
C THR A 215 3.33 23.45 -2.25
N ARG A 216 3.81 23.43 -0.99
CA ARG A 216 5.02 24.14 -0.55
C ARG A 216 6.31 23.41 -0.94
N TYR A 217 6.31 22.08 -0.97
CA TYR A 217 7.51 21.27 -1.21
C TYR A 217 7.33 20.24 -2.35
N PRO A 218 7.09 20.70 -3.60
CA PRO A 218 6.85 19.81 -4.75
C PRO A 218 8.08 18.98 -5.14
N GLY A 219 9.29 19.36 -4.69
CA GLY A 219 10.52 18.61 -4.89
C GLY A 219 10.70 17.40 -3.95
N VAL A 220 9.95 17.38 -2.83
CA VAL A 220 10.01 16.29 -1.83
C VAL A 220 8.95 15.24 -2.11
N PHE A 221 7.73 15.68 -2.40
CA PHE A 221 6.59 14.80 -2.63
C PHE A 221 6.27 14.63 -4.11
N TYR A 222 5.81 13.43 -4.46
CA TYR A 222 5.14 13.14 -5.73
C TYR A 222 3.68 12.80 -5.42
N LEU A 223 2.75 13.41 -6.16
CA LEU A 223 1.32 13.15 -6.04
C LEU A 223 0.83 12.44 -7.30
N SER A 224 0.30 11.23 -7.15
CA SER A 224 -0.30 10.48 -8.25
C SER A 224 -1.79 10.28 -8.01
N LEU A 225 -2.57 10.33 -9.08
CA LEU A 225 -4.01 10.02 -9.10
C LEU A 225 -4.28 8.65 -9.76
N LYS A 226 -3.22 7.85 -9.95
CA LYS A 226 -3.33 6.49 -10.50
C LYS A 226 -4.25 5.64 -9.62
N CYS A 227 -4.90 4.65 -10.23
CA CYS A 227 -5.78 3.70 -9.54
C CYS A 227 -7.01 4.31 -8.83
N LYS A 228 -7.47 5.50 -9.24
CA LYS A 228 -8.58 6.23 -8.61
C LYS A 228 -8.32 6.60 -7.14
N THR A 229 -7.06 6.61 -6.72
CA THR A 229 -6.63 6.99 -5.37
C THR A 229 -5.54 8.05 -5.43
N THR A 230 -5.63 9.07 -4.58
CA THR A 230 -4.57 10.06 -4.43
C THR A 230 -3.46 9.46 -3.58
N THR A 231 -2.35 9.08 -4.23
CA THR A 231 -1.18 8.50 -3.57
C THR A 231 -0.08 9.55 -3.49
N VAL A 232 0.42 9.78 -2.27
CA VAL A 232 1.58 10.63 -2.02
C VAL A 232 2.80 9.72 -1.87
N VAL A 233 3.89 10.02 -2.58
CA VAL A 233 5.16 9.29 -2.50
C VAL A 233 6.28 10.27 -2.17
N LEU A 234 7.20 9.88 -1.29
CA LEU A 234 8.45 10.62 -1.06
C LEU A 234 9.42 10.33 -2.19
N ARG A 235 9.82 11.36 -2.94
CA ARG A 235 10.76 11.21 -4.07
C ARG A 235 12.11 10.69 -3.59
N GLU A 236 12.57 11.15 -2.44
CA GLU A 236 13.83 10.76 -1.81
C GLU A 236 13.91 9.29 -1.35
N GLY A 237 12.75 8.62 -1.24
CA GLY A 237 12.67 7.20 -0.90
C GLY A 237 12.97 6.29 -2.09
N TYR A 238 13.04 6.85 -3.30
CA TYR A 238 13.21 6.12 -4.54
C TYR A 238 14.36 6.67 -5.38
N GLU A 239 15.25 5.80 -5.79
CA GLU A 239 16.32 6.12 -6.73
C GLU A 239 16.23 5.19 -7.94
N ARG A 240 16.21 5.76 -9.15
CA ARG A 240 16.08 5.02 -10.42
C ARG A 240 14.91 4.01 -10.45
N GLY A 241 13.82 4.31 -9.74
CA GLY A 241 12.65 3.43 -9.68
C GLY A 241 12.74 2.26 -8.69
N LYS A 242 13.74 2.23 -7.81
CA LYS A 242 13.86 1.25 -6.72
C LYS A 242 13.87 1.95 -5.36
N LEU A 243 13.48 1.24 -4.30
CA LEU A 243 13.59 1.74 -2.92
C LEU A 243 15.07 1.93 -2.58
N VAL A 244 15.41 3.09 -2.00
CA VAL A 244 16.78 3.38 -1.56
C VAL A 244 17.19 2.48 -0.39
N GLU A 245 16.29 2.26 0.58
CA GLU A 245 16.51 1.37 1.72
C GLU A 245 15.54 0.19 1.61
N GLN A 246 16.05 -0.98 1.18
CA GLN A 246 15.22 -2.17 1.05
C GLN A 246 14.97 -2.81 2.42
N HIS A 247 13.70 -2.86 2.80
CA HIS A 247 13.25 -3.60 3.97
C HIS A 247 13.01 -5.09 3.61
N PRO A 248 13.28 -6.07 4.49
CA PRO A 248 13.00 -7.49 4.21
C PRO A 248 11.55 -7.75 3.76
N LEU A 249 10.59 -7.05 4.37
CA LEU A 249 9.19 -7.09 3.96
C LEU A 249 8.93 -6.59 2.53
N ALA A 250 9.73 -5.62 2.04
CA ALA A 250 9.66 -5.16 0.66
C ALA A 250 10.19 -6.23 -0.31
N ALA A 251 11.28 -6.94 0.05
CA ALA A 251 11.80 -8.05 -0.74
C ALA A 251 10.77 -9.19 -0.91
N VAL A 252 10.06 -9.55 0.17
CA VAL A 252 8.99 -10.57 0.08
C VAL A 252 7.82 -10.06 -0.77
N ARG A 253 7.43 -8.79 -0.67
CA ARG A 253 6.41 -8.18 -1.54
C ARG A 253 6.79 -8.20 -3.01
N ASP A 254 8.07 -7.99 -3.30
CA ASP A 254 8.61 -8.08 -4.65
C ASP A 254 8.54 -9.50 -5.18
N LYS A 255 8.79 -10.50 -4.32
CA LYS A 255 8.57 -11.91 -4.67
C LYS A 255 7.09 -12.22 -4.94
N VAL A 256 6.16 -11.65 -4.18
CA VAL A 256 4.71 -11.77 -4.48
C VAL A 256 4.42 -11.22 -5.87
N PHE A 257 4.94 -10.03 -6.20
CA PHE A 257 4.77 -9.45 -7.54
C PHE A 257 5.36 -10.31 -8.65
N TYR A 258 6.54 -10.88 -8.40
CA TYR A 258 7.18 -11.80 -9.34
C TYR A 258 6.27 -13.01 -9.62
N VAL A 259 5.75 -13.66 -8.57
CA VAL A 259 4.81 -14.80 -8.70
C VAL A 259 3.49 -14.40 -9.37
N MET A 260 3.02 -13.17 -9.17
CA MET A 260 1.85 -12.63 -9.89
C MET A 260 2.09 -12.51 -11.39
N ARG A 261 3.30 -12.14 -11.81
CA ARG A 261 3.67 -11.91 -13.22
C ARG A 261 4.02 -13.20 -13.94
N THR A 262 4.82 -14.07 -13.30
CA THR A 262 5.24 -15.36 -13.88
C THR A 262 4.11 -16.38 -13.94
N GLY A 263 3.02 -16.15 -13.22
CA GLY A 263 1.89 -17.05 -13.18
C GLY A 263 1.10 -17.24 -14.46
N VAL A 264 1.22 -16.29 -15.39
CA VAL A 264 0.67 -16.43 -16.74
C VAL A 264 1.53 -17.42 -17.56
N LEU A 265 2.85 -17.42 -17.34
CA LEU A 265 3.82 -18.23 -18.08
C LEU A 265 3.88 -19.69 -17.60
N PHE A 266 3.67 -19.94 -16.30
CA PHE A 266 3.90 -21.26 -15.69
C PHE A 266 2.62 -21.95 -15.18
N ARG A 267 1.46 -21.79 -15.83
CA ARG A 267 0.20 -22.48 -15.47
C ARG A 267 0.43 -23.99 -15.26
N GLY A 268 0.68 -24.39 -14.01
CA GLY A 268 0.69 -25.77 -13.54
C GLY A 268 2.01 -26.57 -13.52
N LYS A 269 3.18 -26.05 -13.94
CA LYS A 269 4.40 -26.91 -14.06
C LYS A 269 5.68 -26.49 -13.31
N GLY A 270 5.78 -25.27 -12.76
CA GLY A 270 7.04 -24.80 -12.13
C GLY A 270 6.87 -23.96 -10.85
N LEU A 271 5.65 -23.89 -10.30
CA LEU A 271 5.31 -22.88 -9.30
C LEU A 271 5.90 -23.12 -7.91
N SER A 272 6.03 -24.39 -7.52
CA SER A 272 6.68 -24.77 -6.26
C SER A 272 8.15 -24.35 -6.27
N LYS A 273 8.88 -24.54 -7.38
CA LYS A 273 10.28 -24.13 -7.51
C LYS A 273 10.46 -22.62 -7.23
N LEU A 274 9.65 -21.78 -7.87
CA LEU A 274 9.76 -20.31 -7.74
C LEU A 274 9.53 -19.79 -6.32
N VAL A 275 8.84 -20.53 -5.46
CA VAL A 275 8.48 -20.11 -4.09
C VAL A 275 9.39 -20.74 -3.04
N LEU A 276 9.96 -21.91 -3.35
CA LEU A 276 10.85 -22.71 -2.49
C LEU A 276 12.32 -22.28 -2.55
N ASP A 277 12.76 -21.58 -3.59
CA ASP A 277 14.13 -21.07 -3.64
C ASP A 277 14.32 -20.00 -2.53
N GLU A 278 15.03 -20.40 -1.47
CA GLU A 278 15.57 -19.52 -0.43
C GLU A 278 16.88 -18.91 -0.94
N ASP A 279 16.97 -17.58 -0.88
CA ASP A 279 18.21 -16.81 -0.77
C ASP A 279 19.35 -17.09 -1.78
N GLY A 280 19.01 -17.38 -3.03
CA GLY A 280 19.95 -17.31 -4.15
C GLY A 280 19.55 -16.22 -5.13
N ASP A 281 20.45 -15.28 -5.40
CA ASP A 281 20.45 -14.45 -6.63
C ASP A 281 20.69 -15.34 -7.86
N GLU A 282 19.95 -16.43 -8.03
CA GLU A 282 19.75 -17.01 -9.34
C GLU A 282 18.75 -16.09 -10.05
N GLU A 283 19.29 -15.07 -10.72
CA GLU A 283 18.71 -14.72 -12.01
C GLU A 283 18.54 -16.04 -12.75
N VAL A 284 17.29 -16.47 -12.93
CA VAL A 284 17.00 -17.49 -13.93
C VAL A 284 17.44 -16.83 -15.23
N VAL A 285 18.68 -17.10 -15.64
CA VAL A 285 19.20 -16.75 -16.96
C VAL A 285 18.26 -17.47 -17.91
N MET A 286 17.33 -16.70 -18.47
CA MET A 286 16.65 -17.12 -19.68
C MET A 286 17.76 -17.22 -20.70
N ASP A 287 18.14 -18.47 -21.03
CA ASP A 287 19.12 -18.77 -22.05
C ASP A 287 18.73 -17.96 -23.29
N GLY A 288 19.55 -16.96 -23.58
CA GLY A 288 19.27 -16.01 -24.63
C GLY A 288 19.62 -16.68 -25.93
N ASP A 289 18.62 -17.23 -26.62
CA ASP A 289 18.67 -17.66 -28.03
C ASP A 289 17.27 -17.92 -28.64
N GLU A 290 16.18 -17.42 -28.04
CA GLU A 290 14.91 -17.31 -28.77
C GLU A 290 14.49 -15.84 -28.86
N GLU A 291 14.84 -15.21 -29.99
CA GLU A 291 14.07 -14.08 -30.54
C GLU A 291 12.62 -14.54 -30.72
N PHE A 292 11.83 -14.45 -29.64
CA PHE A 292 10.41 -14.75 -29.71
C PHE A 292 9.69 -13.54 -30.27
N HIS A 293 9.50 -13.55 -31.59
CA HIS A 293 8.40 -12.85 -32.23
C HIS A 293 7.09 -13.44 -31.71
N GLY A 294 6.67 -12.97 -30.53
CA GLY A 294 5.33 -13.17 -30.02
C GLY A 294 4.35 -12.33 -30.83
N GLU A 295 3.97 -12.82 -32.00
CA GLU A 295 2.78 -12.33 -32.69
C GLU A 295 1.57 -12.61 -31.77
N GLY A 296 1.03 -11.54 -31.16
CA GLY A 296 -0.24 -11.61 -30.43
C GLY A 296 -0.33 -10.95 -29.06
N MET A 297 0.59 -10.08 -28.66
CA MET A 297 0.32 -9.13 -27.57
C MET A 297 0.88 -7.77 -27.92
N ASP A 298 0.00 -6.88 -28.38
CA ASP A 298 0.28 -5.45 -28.51
C ASP A 298 0.89 -4.95 -27.19
N GLU A 299 2.18 -4.62 -27.21
CA GLU A 299 2.87 -4.01 -26.06
C GLU A 299 2.31 -2.60 -25.74
N ASP A 300 1.40 -2.11 -26.58
CA ASP A 300 0.64 -0.87 -26.43
C ASP A 300 -0.82 -1.08 -25.93
N ALA A 301 -1.34 -2.31 -25.86
CA ALA A 301 -2.70 -2.58 -25.36
C ALA A 301 -2.69 -3.01 -23.89
N ASP A 302 -2.54 -2.04 -22.98
CA ASP A 302 -3.14 -1.99 -21.62
C ASP A 302 -2.43 -0.99 -20.66
N VAL A 303 -1.67 -0.02 -21.21
CA VAL A 303 -1.39 1.23 -20.48
C VAL A 303 -2.45 2.30 -20.79
N GLU A 304 -3.68 1.89 -21.10
CA GLU A 304 -4.83 2.75 -20.88
C GLU A 304 -5.13 2.79 -19.37
N CYS A 305 -4.34 3.61 -18.67
CA CYS A 305 -4.96 4.42 -17.65
C CYS A 305 -5.97 5.30 -18.38
N PHE A 306 -7.23 4.86 -18.42
CA PHE A 306 -8.37 5.70 -18.78
C PHE A 306 -8.29 7.00 -17.98
N GLY A 307 -7.65 7.99 -18.58
CA GLY A 307 -7.86 9.39 -18.27
C GLY A 307 -9.23 9.68 -18.82
N MET A 308 -10.23 9.63 -17.95
CA MET A 308 -11.48 10.29 -18.27
C MET A 308 -11.20 11.78 -18.08
N ASP A 309 -11.13 12.50 -19.20
CA ASP A 309 -11.22 13.95 -19.20
C ASP A 309 -12.45 14.34 -18.39
N ILE A 310 -12.23 15.23 -17.43
CA ILE A 310 -13.30 15.88 -16.68
C ILE A 310 -13.96 16.86 -17.66
N GLY A 311 -14.96 16.36 -18.40
CA GLY A 311 -16.03 17.20 -18.91
C GLY A 311 -16.80 17.76 -17.72
N GLY A 312 -16.97 19.09 -17.71
CA GLY A 312 -17.59 19.82 -16.62
C GLY A 312 -18.97 19.27 -16.26
N TYR A 313 -19.17 18.97 -14.99
CA TYR A 313 -20.50 18.97 -14.41
C TYR A 313 -20.94 20.43 -14.34
N GLU A 314 -21.73 20.85 -15.30
CA GLU A 314 -22.61 22.01 -15.15
C GLU A 314 -23.63 21.68 -14.06
N ASP A 315 -23.70 22.59 -13.11
CA ASP A 315 -24.62 22.63 -11.99
C ASP A 315 -25.96 23.12 -12.55
N ASN A 316 -26.87 22.20 -12.87
CA ASN A 316 -28.28 22.54 -13.07
C ASN A 316 -28.94 22.57 -11.70
N THR A 317 -28.76 23.68 -10.99
CA THR A 317 -29.74 24.15 -10.02
C THR A 317 -30.86 24.81 -10.82
N ASP A 318 -31.90 24.03 -11.14
CA ASP A 318 -33.20 24.61 -11.48
C ASP A 318 -33.81 25.13 -10.17
N ASP A 319 -33.61 26.43 -9.96
CA ASP A 319 -34.43 27.25 -9.08
C ASP A 319 -35.82 27.36 -9.72
N GLU A 320 -36.79 26.58 -9.24
CA GLU A 320 -38.20 26.95 -9.40
C GLU A 320 -38.60 27.83 -8.21
N ASP A 321 -38.58 29.13 -8.49
CA ASP A 321 -39.33 30.16 -7.79
C ASP A 321 -40.79 29.72 -7.61
N ASN A 322 -41.24 29.68 -6.37
CA ASN A 322 -42.65 29.89 -6.08
C ASN A 322 -42.79 30.66 -4.76
N GLU A 323 -42.55 31.97 -4.84
CA GLU A 323 -43.05 32.91 -3.85
C GLU A 323 -44.58 32.96 -3.94
N ARG A 324 -45.22 32.69 -2.79
CA ARG A 324 -46.37 33.40 -2.21
C ARG A 324 -47.38 34.04 -3.18
N ASP A 325 -48.66 33.69 -3.01
CA ASP A 325 -49.56 34.63 -2.31
C ASP A 325 -50.86 33.98 -1.80
N MET A 326 -51.24 34.52 -0.65
CA MET A 326 -52.45 34.32 0.15
C MET A 326 -53.57 35.18 -0.47
N TYR A 327 -54.76 34.63 -0.74
CA TYR A 327 -56.10 35.23 -0.50
C TYR A 327 -57.21 34.24 -0.93
N ASP A 328 -58.24 34.18 -0.07
CA ASP A 328 -59.51 33.43 -0.09
C ASP A 328 -59.51 31.89 0.04
#